data_AF-A0A968WTU7-F1
#
_entry.id   AF-A0A968WTU7-F1
#
_cell.length_a   1.000
_cell.length_b   1.000
_cell.length_c   1.000
_cell.angle_alpha   90.00
_cell.angle_beta   90.00
_cell.angle_gamma   90.00
#
_symmetry.space_group_name_H-M   'P 1'
#
loop_
_entity.id
_entity.type
_entity.pdbx_description
1 polymer ?
#
loop_
_entity_poly.entity_id
_entity_poly.type
_entity_poly.pdbx_seq_one_letter_code
_entity_poly.pdbx_strand_id
1 'polypeptide(L)'
;MRTIDFNADLGEGGTEDDTIIGLIHSANIACGGHAGNEATMRRTIATAMAAGIKIGAHLDTKILKISGVWRWSCLWKKSPSW
;
A
#
# COMPACT_ATOMS: atom_id res chain seq x y z
N MET A 1 21.19 -11.87 -16.96
CA MET A 1 19.91 -12.52 -16.59
C MET A 1 18.83 -11.45 -16.61
N ARG A 2 17.63 -11.71 -17.16
CA ARG A 2 16.52 -10.74 -17.13
C ARG A 2 15.71 -10.97 -15.86
N THR A 3 15.36 -9.89 -15.16
CA THR A 3 14.52 -9.92 -13.95
C THR A 3 13.18 -9.27 -14.27
N ILE A 4 12.11 -9.81 -13.67
CA ILE A 4 10.75 -9.28 -13.78
C ILE A 4 10.23 -9.04 -12.37
N ASP A 5 9.61 -7.88 -12.16
CA ASP A 5 8.96 -7.53 -10.90
C ASP A 5 7.49 -7.98 -10.95
N PHE A 6 7.10 -8.80 -9.99
CA PHE A 6 5.71 -9.22 -9.82
C PHE A 6 5.08 -8.39 -8.72
N ASN A 7 3.94 -7.77 -9.01
CA ASN A 7 3.25 -6.88 -8.08
C ASN A 7 1.76 -7.22 -7.99
N ALA A 8 1.15 -6.83 -6.87
CA ALA A 8 -0.27 -6.98 -6.62
C ALA A 8 -0.82 -5.76 -5.86
N ASP A 9 -2.08 -5.42 -6.12
CA ASP A 9 -2.83 -4.43 -5.35
C ASP A 9 -3.34 -5.09 -4.07
N LEU A 10 -3.03 -4.50 -2.92
CA LEU A 10 -3.28 -5.08 -1.59
C LEU A 10 -3.76 -3.99 -0.61
N GLY A 11 -4.21 -4.39 0.58
CA GLY A 11 -4.73 -3.47 1.59
C GLY A 11 -6.14 -2.99 1.27
N GLU A 12 -6.78 -3.59 0.26
CA GLU A 12 -8.16 -3.33 -0.17
C GLU A 12 -9.21 -4.02 0.72
N GLY A 13 -8.77 -4.91 1.61
CA GLY A 13 -9.63 -5.68 2.52
C GLY A 13 -9.88 -7.12 2.06
N GLY A 14 -9.04 -7.65 1.16
CA GLY A 14 -9.06 -9.04 0.75
C GLY A 14 -8.65 -9.99 1.89
N THR A 15 -9.21 -11.20 1.91
CA THR A 15 -8.86 -12.21 2.92
C THR A 15 -7.44 -12.74 2.75
N GLU A 16 -6.91 -12.70 1.51
CA GLU A 16 -5.63 -13.30 1.13
C GLU A 16 -4.48 -12.30 1.02
N ASP A 17 -4.66 -11.03 1.43
CA ASP A 17 -3.64 -9.99 1.24
C ASP A 17 -2.28 -10.39 1.81
N ASP A 18 -2.27 -11.02 3.00
CA ASP A 18 -1.04 -11.48 3.65
C ASP A 18 -0.42 -12.70 2.94
N THR A 19 -1.26 -13.61 2.41
CA THR A 19 -0.80 -14.80 1.68
C THR A 19 -0.07 -14.38 0.40
N ILE A 20 -0.60 -13.37 -0.30
CA ILE A 20 -0.05 -12.88 -1.57
C ILE A 20 1.32 -12.21 -1.39
N ILE A 21 1.57 -11.55 -0.24
CA ILE A 21 2.85 -10.88 0.04
C ILE A 21 4.05 -11.82 -0.10
N GLY A 22 3.90 -13.10 0.27
CA GLY A 22 4.96 -14.10 0.13
C GLY A 22 5.29 -14.51 -1.31
N LEU A 23 4.51 -14.05 -2.29
CA LEU A 23 4.61 -14.46 -3.71
C LEU A 23 5.06 -13.32 -4.64
N ILE A 24 5.13 -12.08 -4.15
CA ILE A 24 5.36 -10.88 -4.97
C ILE A 24 6.63 -10.13 -4.55
N HIS A 25 7.08 -9.20 -5.39
CA HIS A 25 8.25 -8.36 -5.15
C HIS A 25 7.88 -6.92 -4.75
N SER A 26 6.68 -6.47 -5.14
CA SER A 26 6.16 -5.13 -4.85
C SER A 26 4.68 -5.19 -4.51
N ALA A 27 4.24 -4.49 -3.46
CA ALA A 27 2.83 -4.34 -3.10
C ALA A 27 2.35 -2.91 -3.38
N ASN A 28 1.25 -2.76 -4.11
CA ASN A 28 0.59 -1.47 -4.28
C ASN A 28 -0.54 -1.38 -3.23
N ILE A 29 -0.32 -0.63 -2.16
CA ILE A 29 -1.24 -0.61 -1.02
C ILE A 29 -2.31 0.46 -1.21
N ALA A 30 -3.56 0.05 -1.05
CA ALA A 30 -4.75 0.90 -1.14
C ALA A 30 -4.64 2.15 -0.26
N CYS A 31 -5.35 3.21 -0.68
CA CYS A 31 -5.26 4.53 -0.09
C CYS A 31 -6.60 5.07 0.44
N GLY A 32 -7.58 4.20 0.71
CA GLY A 32 -8.86 4.58 1.29
C GLY A 32 -9.78 5.41 0.38
N GLY A 33 -9.45 5.49 -0.92
CA GLY A 33 -10.29 6.11 -1.93
C GLY A 33 -11.35 5.14 -2.45
N HIS A 34 -10.93 4.20 -3.31
CA HIS A 34 -11.80 3.14 -3.83
C HIS A 34 -11.92 1.96 -2.87
N ALA A 35 -10.85 1.65 -2.14
CA ALA A 35 -10.78 0.54 -1.20
C ALA A 35 -9.75 0.80 -0.09
N GLY A 36 -9.81 -0.04 0.94
CA GLY A 36 -8.96 0.03 2.11
C GLY A 36 -9.44 1.02 3.17
N ASN A 37 -9.03 0.77 4.41
CA ASN A 37 -9.20 1.68 5.55
C ASN A 37 -7.90 1.70 6.37
N GLU A 38 -7.82 2.55 7.40
CA GLU A 38 -6.60 2.69 8.19
C GLU A 38 -6.09 1.36 8.76
N ALA A 39 -6.99 0.47 9.21
CA ALA A 39 -6.61 -0.81 9.78
C ALA A 39 -6.06 -1.77 8.72
N THR A 40 -6.73 -1.91 7.57
CA THR A 40 -6.27 -2.80 6.49
C THR A 40 -4.95 -2.31 5.93
N MET A 41 -4.83 -1.01 5.65
CA MET A 41 -3.61 -0.40 5.12
C MET A 41 -2.42 -0.59 6.07
N ARG A 42 -2.59 -0.32 7.37
CA ARG A 42 -1.52 -0.49 8.37
C ARG A 42 -1.05 -1.95 8.48
N ARG A 43 -1.99 -2.91 8.49
CA ARG A 43 -1.67 -4.34 8.52
C ARG A 43 -0.85 -4.72 7.30
N THR A 44 -1.33 -4.38 6.10
CA THR A 44 -0.65 -4.73 4.84
C THR A 44 0.74 -4.11 4.75
N ILE A 45 0.91 -2.85 5.19
CA ILE A 45 2.24 -2.21 5.25
C ILE A 45 3.16 -2.99 6.20
N ALA A 46 2.70 -3.32 7.40
CA ALA A 46 3.51 -4.06 8.37
C ALA A 46 3.92 -5.44 7.83
N THR A 47 2.99 -6.17 7.22
CA THR A 47 3.28 -7.48 6.60
C THR A 47 4.28 -7.34 5.45
N ALA A 48 4.12 -6.36 4.56
CA ALA A 48 5.01 -6.13 3.42
C ALA A 48 6.42 -5.70 3.87
N MET A 49 6.52 -4.87 4.91
CA MET A 49 7.80 -4.50 5.53
C MET A 49 8.49 -5.71 6.14
N ALA A 50 7.76 -6.55 6.88
CA ALA A 50 8.32 -7.77 7.48
C ALA A 50 8.81 -8.75 6.41
N ALA A 51 8.15 -8.82 5.25
CA ALA A 51 8.57 -9.61 4.10
C ALA A 51 9.73 -8.99 3.29
N GLY A 52 10.07 -7.72 3.55
CA GLY A 52 11.14 -7.01 2.85
C GLY A 52 10.84 -6.71 1.38
N ILE A 53 9.57 -6.64 0.99
CA ILE A 53 9.15 -6.34 -0.39
C ILE A 53 8.98 -4.83 -0.59
N LYS A 54 9.00 -4.37 -1.85
CA LYS A 54 8.79 -2.95 -2.15
C LYS A 54 7.34 -2.57 -1.87
N ILE A 55 7.11 -1.34 -1.44
CA ILE A 55 5.76 -0.85 -1.14
C ILE A 55 5.49 0.42 -1.94
N GLY A 56 4.38 0.43 -2.67
CA GLY A 56 3.86 1.55 -3.44
C GLY A 56 2.46 1.96 -2.99
N ALA A 57 2.00 3.13 -3.42
CA ALA A 57 0.65 3.61 -3.17
C ALA A 57 -0.27 3.27 -4.35
N HIS A 58 -1.41 2.64 -4.06
CA HIS A 58 -2.49 2.39 -5.01
C HIS A 58 -3.60 3.43 -4.82
N LEU A 59 -3.50 4.51 -5.60
CA LEU A 59 -4.32 5.72 -5.47
C LEU A 59 -5.60 5.62 -6.31
N ASP A 60 -6.71 6.11 -5.76
CA ASP A 60 -7.93 6.42 -6.54
C ASP A 60 -8.00 7.91 -6.89
N THR A 61 -8.78 8.20 -7.92
CA THR A 61 -9.15 9.52 -8.44
C THR A 61 -9.75 10.47 -7.39
N LYS A 62 -10.33 9.97 -6.28
CA LYS A 62 -10.79 10.79 -5.15
C LYS A 62 -9.68 11.26 -4.20
N ILE A 63 -8.51 11.59 -4.72
CA ILE A 63 -7.56 12.44 -3.99
C ILE A 63 -8.17 13.84 -3.88
N LEU A 64 -8.59 14.21 -2.67
CA LEU A 64 -8.99 15.57 -2.34
C LEU A 64 -7.84 16.52 -2.69
N LYS A 65 -8.07 17.39 -3.68
CA LYS A 65 -7.19 18.53 -3.99
C LYS A 65 -7.27 19.53 -2.84
N ILE A 66 -6.54 19.29 -1.76
CA ILE A 66 -6.39 20.27 -0.68
C ILE A 66 -5.27 21.24 -1.11
N SER A 67 -5.68 22.43 -1.55
CA SER A 67 -4.78 23.61 -1.67
C SER A 67 -3.64 23.49 -2.69
N GLY A 68 -3.85 22.83 -3.83
CA GLY A 68 -2.88 22.82 -4.94
C GLY A 68 -1.57 22.06 -4.66
N VAL A 69 -1.50 21.37 -3.52
CA VAL A 69 -0.42 20.47 -3.15
C VAL A 69 -1.00 19.06 -3.09
N TRP A 70 -0.31 18.09 -3.69
CA TRP A 70 -0.63 16.67 -3.54
C TRP A 70 -0.40 16.26 -2.08
N ARG A 71 -1.39 16.50 -1.22
CA ARG A 71 -1.28 16.23 0.21
C ARG A 71 -1.80 14.82 0.45
N TRP A 72 -0.87 13.90 0.64
CA TRP A 72 -1.07 12.53 1.13
C TRP A 72 -1.98 12.56 2.38
N SER A 73 -3.27 12.27 2.20
CA SER A 73 -4.22 12.09 3.32
C SER A 73 -4.13 10.68 3.89
N CYS A 74 -3.58 9.72 3.14
CA CYS A 74 -3.14 8.44 3.69
C CYS A 74 -1.92 8.70 4.56
N LEU A 75 -1.94 8.21 5.80
CA LEU A 75 -0.87 8.31 6.80
C LEU A 75 0.44 7.60 6.38
N TRP A 76 1.03 7.98 5.25
CA TRP A 76 2.42 7.69 4.85
C TRP A 76 3.37 8.80 5.33
N LYS A 77 2.94 9.63 6.29
CA LYS A 77 3.89 10.45 7.05
C LYS A 77 4.83 9.47 7.72
N LYS A 78 6.13 9.60 7.44
CA LYS A 78 7.23 9.02 8.23
C LYS A 78 6.84 9.04 9.70
N SER A 79 6.30 7.94 10.22
CA SER A 79 6.28 7.74 11.66
C SER A 79 7.73 7.52 12.02
N PRO A 80 8.29 8.18 13.05
CA PRO A 80 9.63 7.89 13.54
C PRO A 80 9.80 6.47 14.09
N SER A 81 8.78 5.62 14.00
CA SER A 81 8.65 4.31 14.64
C SER A 81 8.34 3.18 13.65
N TRP A 82 8.73 3.31 12.38
CA TRP A 82 8.76 2.17 11.45
C TRP A 82 10.14 1.53 11.47
#